data_AF-A0A954K801-F1
#
_entry.id   AF-A0A954K801-F1
#
_cell.length_a   1.000
_cell.length_b   1.000
_cell.length_c   1.000
_cell.angle_alpha   90.00
_cell.angle_beta   90.00
_cell.angle_gamma   90.00
#
_symmetry.space_group_name_H-M   'P 1'
#
loop_
_entity.id
_entity.type
_entity.pdbx_description
1 polymer ?
#
loop_
_entity_poly.entity_id
_entity_poly.type
_entity_poly.pdbx_seq_one_letter_code
_entity_poly.pdbx_strand_id
1 'polypeptide(L)'
;MSYLARFISVSLGLVLLFLFCAGGTCDSVYAQSTQPEISSQQPGNERKSEAPLIPDRMTQPPVSGNVVVPQPTDGEFKQNINGTAKQDVYIKGEDGQYFPLPNLSLDQILEYLKQKQDTQVERSPAYAVSSISLDGTIKEDRAVLDVRIVVLINEEKQWIRVPIKLNESIFLKTSYKGEGESSPGGFNRTEGYLWWFQGKGTHELNLTVSVSLKQQLPSRRLQLVLPQTAVSNLKLTIPLPQVSLEVPTGVAVSKKAISNDQSLVEMFGLGDQLDLSWQPIPDE
;
A
#
# COMPACT_ATOMS: atom_id res chain seq x y z
N MET A 1 63.02 33.80 -19.82
CA MET A 1 62.20 32.65 -19.39
C MET A 1 60.74 33.08 -19.53
N SER A 2 60.16 33.14 -20.74
CA SER A 2 59.45 32.08 -21.49
C SER A 2 58.45 31.28 -20.66
N TYR A 3 57.14 31.48 -20.90
CA TYR A 3 56.11 30.45 -21.05
C TYR A 3 54.87 31.07 -21.72
N LEU A 4 55.02 31.35 -23.02
CA LEU A 4 53.95 31.66 -23.96
C LEU A 4 54.05 30.57 -25.03
N ALA A 5 53.36 29.44 -24.85
CA ALA A 5 53.22 28.43 -25.91
C ALA A 5 52.14 27.38 -25.57
N ARG A 6 51.32 27.08 -26.59
CA ARG A 6 50.62 25.81 -26.88
C ARG A 6 49.16 25.66 -26.41
N PHE A 7 48.24 26.14 -27.24
CA PHE A 7 46.96 25.46 -27.48
C PHE A 7 46.62 25.55 -28.98
N ILE A 8 47.16 24.60 -29.78
CA ILE A 8 46.76 24.30 -31.16
C ILE A 8 46.87 22.78 -31.35
N SER A 9 45.90 22.20 -32.08
CA SER A 9 45.71 20.79 -32.49
C SER A 9 44.99 19.93 -31.44
N VAL A 10 43.89 19.23 -31.74
CA VAL A 10 43.64 18.35 -32.90
C VAL A 10 42.16 18.37 -33.29
N SER A 11 41.92 18.69 -34.56
CA SER A 11 40.73 18.35 -35.34
C SER A 11 41.05 17.12 -36.20
N LEU A 12 40.28 16.04 -36.12
CA LEU A 12 39.90 15.20 -37.28
C LEU A 12 39.06 13.99 -36.82
N GLY A 13 37.92 13.78 -37.47
CA GLY A 13 37.22 12.49 -37.48
C GLY A 13 35.75 12.59 -37.10
N LEU A 14 34.88 12.84 -38.10
CA LEU A 14 33.86 11.89 -38.55
C LEU A 14 32.82 12.63 -39.42
N VAL A 15 33.15 12.82 -40.70
CA VAL A 15 32.16 13.09 -41.76
C VAL A 15 32.15 11.86 -42.63
N LEU A 16 31.14 10.99 -42.49
CA LEU A 16 30.59 10.15 -43.56
C LEU A 16 29.42 9.30 -43.03
N LEU A 17 28.19 9.73 -43.29
CA LEU A 17 27.07 8.87 -43.73
C LEU A 17 25.79 9.71 -43.87
N PHE A 18 25.68 10.38 -45.01
CA PHE A 18 24.39 10.62 -45.66
C PHE A 18 24.11 9.42 -46.55
N LEU A 19 22.95 8.77 -46.36
CA LEU A 19 22.13 8.07 -47.36
C LEU A 19 21.30 7.01 -46.63
N PHE A 20 20.03 7.33 -46.34
CA PHE A 20 18.87 6.44 -46.51
C PHE A 20 17.60 7.24 -46.18
N CYS A 21 17.14 8.00 -47.17
CA CYS A 21 15.73 8.38 -47.28
C CYS A 21 15.12 7.44 -48.30
N ALA A 22 14.31 6.48 -47.85
CA ALA A 22 13.41 5.70 -48.69
C ALA A 22 12.14 5.41 -47.88
N GLY A 23 11.00 5.59 -48.53
CA GLY A 23 9.71 5.87 -47.90
C GLY A 23 9.12 4.73 -47.08
N GLY A 24 8.37 5.13 -46.06
CA GLY A 24 7.44 4.29 -45.33
C GLY A 24 6.11 5.02 -45.20
N THR A 25 5.24 4.86 -46.19
CA THR A 25 3.81 5.13 -46.04
C THR A 25 3.24 4.10 -45.06
N CYS A 26 2.88 4.55 -43.86
CA CYS A 26 2.06 3.78 -42.94
C CYS A 26 0.63 4.26 -43.08
N ASP A 27 -0.23 3.49 -43.75
CA ASP A 27 -1.68 3.61 -43.60
C ASP A 27 -2.19 2.36 -42.88
N SER A 28 -2.45 2.57 -41.60
CA SER A 28 -3.09 1.62 -40.69
C SER A 28 -4.60 1.64 -40.89
N VAL A 29 -5.13 0.47 -41.27
CA VAL A 29 -6.29 -0.21 -40.66
C VAL A 29 -7.45 0.68 -40.20
N TYR A 30 -8.49 0.71 -41.02
CA TYR A 30 -9.87 0.94 -40.61
C TYR A 30 -10.36 -0.24 -39.75
N ALA A 31 -10.81 0.03 -38.53
CA ALA A 31 -11.74 -0.83 -37.81
C ALA A 31 -12.63 0.05 -36.91
N GLN A 32 -13.76 0.49 -37.47
CA GLN A 32 -14.91 0.98 -36.71
C GLN A 32 -15.53 -0.21 -35.97
N SER A 33 -15.61 -0.14 -34.65
CA SER A 33 -16.56 -0.92 -33.86
C SER A 33 -17.48 0.03 -33.12
N THR A 34 -18.66 0.22 -33.69
CA THR A 34 -19.84 0.82 -33.06
C THR A 34 -20.37 -0.13 -32.01
N GLN A 35 -20.53 0.34 -30.77
CA GLN A 35 -21.40 -0.31 -29.79
C GLN A 35 -22.25 0.77 -29.09
N PRO A 36 -23.54 0.51 -28.81
CA PRO A 36 -24.53 1.57 -28.64
C PRO A 36 -24.71 2.04 -27.19
N GLU A 37 -25.27 3.24 -27.10
CA GLU A 37 -25.81 3.91 -25.90
C GLU A 37 -26.68 2.99 -25.03
N ILE A 38 -26.49 3.08 -23.72
CA ILE A 38 -27.57 2.86 -22.76
C ILE A 38 -27.67 4.12 -21.91
N SER A 39 -28.71 4.91 -22.20
CA SER A 39 -29.15 6.02 -21.38
C SER A 39 -30.17 5.54 -20.34
N SER A 40 -29.88 5.94 -19.10
CA SER A 40 -30.74 6.29 -17.97
C SER A 40 -32.21 5.86 -17.92
N GLN A 41 -32.61 5.32 -16.76
CA GLN A 41 -33.88 5.68 -16.10
C GLN A 41 -33.84 5.39 -14.59
N GLN A 42 -34.07 6.43 -13.80
CA GLN A 42 -34.42 6.44 -12.38
C GLN A 42 -35.94 6.62 -12.24
N PRO A 43 -36.61 6.00 -11.26
CA PRO A 43 -37.16 6.74 -10.11
C PRO A 43 -36.91 5.97 -8.79
N GLY A 44 -36.51 6.58 -7.67
CA GLY A 44 -37.33 7.48 -6.87
C GLY A 44 -38.14 6.69 -5.83
N ASN A 45 -37.68 6.64 -4.56
CA ASN A 45 -38.61 6.55 -3.42
C ASN A 45 -37.98 6.91 -2.07
N GLU A 46 -38.71 7.74 -1.33
CA GLU A 46 -38.49 8.19 0.04
C GLU A 46 -38.76 7.08 1.06
N ARG A 47 -37.99 7.03 2.16
CA ARG A 47 -38.51 6.65 3.49
C ARG A 47 -37.56 7.01 4.65
N LYS A 48 -37.97 8.06 5.36
CA LYS A 48 -38.19 8.15 6.83
C LYS A 48 -37.16 7.55 7.81
N SER A 49 -36.64 8.45 8.65
CA SER A 49 -35.93 8.24 9.92
C SER A 49 -36.61 7.28 10.89
N GLU A 50 -35.82 6.47 11.59
CA GLU A 50 -36.00 6.19 13.03
C GLU A 50 -34.71 5.64 13.63
N ALA A 51 -34.21 6.29 14.69
CA ALA A 51 -33.09 5.84 15.51
C ALA A 51 -33.61 5.08 16.74
N PRO A 52 -32.88 4.08 17.27
CA PRO A 52 -33.12 3.60 18.63
C PRO A 52 -32.01 4.00 19.61
N LEU A 53 -32.50 4.38 20.78
CA LEU A 53 -31.81 4.84 21.98
C LEU A 53 -30.99 3.74 22.67
N ILE A 54 -29.90 4.18 23.29
CA ILE A 54 -29.08 3.49 24.30
C ILE A 54 -29.89 3.31 25.59
N PRO A 55 -29.74 2.19 26.31
CA PRO A 55 -29.93 2.17 27.74
C PRO A 55 -28.59 1.99 28.49
N ASP A 56 -28.26 3.00 29.27
CA ASP A 56 -27.38 2.91 30.44
C ASP A 56 -27.97 1.93 31.46
N ARG A 57 -27.16 1.00 31.97
CA ARG A 57 -27.31 0.52 33.36
C ARG A 57 -26.00 -0.05 33.91
N MET A 58 -25.37 0.72 34.80
CA MET A 58 -24.44 0.23 35.80
C MET A 58 -25.13 -0.79 36.72
N THR A 59 -24.47 -1.91 37.02
CA THR A 59 -24.63 -2.59 38.31
C THR A 59 -23.32 -3.26 38.69
N GLN A 60 -22.78 -2.84 39.83
CA GLN A 60 -21.66 -3.41 40.56
C GLN A 60 -21.88 -4.89 40.95
N PRO A 61 -20.80 -5.62 41.27
CA PRO A 61 -20.84 -7.06 41.57
C PRO A 61 -21.43 -7.35 42.95
N PRO A 62 -22.23 -8.42 43.13
CA PRO A 62 -22.52 -8.92 44.46
C PRO A 62 -21.37 -9.79 44.97
N VAL A 63 -20.76 -9.30 46.06
CA VAL A 63 -20.48 -9.99 47.33
C VAL A 63 -19.92 -11.41 47.26
N SER A 64 -18.70 -11.51 47.79
CA SER A 64 -18.01 -12.69 48.31
C SER A 64 -18.94 -13.60 49.13
N GLY A 65 -19.22 -14.79 48.61
CA GLY A 65 -19.84 -15.89 49.34
C GLY A 65 -18.87 -17.07 49.35
N ASN A 66 -18.51 -17.54 50.54
CA ASN A 66 -17.66 -18.71 50.77
C ASN A 66 -18.14 -19.90 49.91
N VAL A 67 -17.35 -20.31 48.91
CA VAL A 67 -17.51 -21.61 48.28
C VAL A 67 -16.97 -22.65 49.25
N VAL A 68 -17.86 -23.17 50.08
CA VAL A 68 -17.71 -24.50 50.66
C VAL A 68 -17.75 -25.47 49.48
N VAL A 69 -16.62 -26.07 49.16
CA VAL A 69 -16.55 -27.21 48.24
C VAL A 69 -17.30 -28.36 48.91
N PRO A 70 -18.40 -28.88 48.34
CA PRO A 70 -19.02 -30.10 48.83
C PRO A 70 -18.05 -31.26 48.58
N GLN A 71 -17.65 -31.91 49.66
CA GLN A 71 -16.96 -33.20 49.63
C GLN A 71 -17.89 -34.23 48.96
N PRO A 72 -17.43 -34.98 47.96
CA PRO A 72 -18.27 -35.96 47.29
C PRO A 72 -18.64 -37.08 48.27
N THR A 73 -19.93 -37.25 48.47
CA THR A 73 -20.55 -38.35 49.21
C THR A 73 -20.13 -39.68 48.58
N ASP A 74 -19.77 -40.64 49.44
CA ASP A 74 -19.27 -41.97 49.11
C ASP A 74 -20.11 -42.69 48.04
N GLY A 75 -19.58 -42.69 46.82
CA GLY A 75 -19.90 -43.66 45.78
C GLY A 75 -18.62 -44.42 45.47
N GLU A 76 -18.64 -45.74 45.69
CA GLU A 76 -17.51 -46.66 45.61
C GLU A 76 -16.55 -46.40 44.44
N PHE A 77 -15.38 -45.83 44.75
CA PHE A 77 -14.25 -45.78 43.83
C PHE A 77 -13.54 -47.15 43.84
N LYS A 78 -13.73 -47.94 42.77
CA LYS A 78 -12.81 -49.03 42.45
C LYS A 78 -11.53 -48.42 41.85
N GLN A 79 -10.52 -48.20 42.69
CA GLN A 79 -9.16 -47.93 42.22
C GLN A 79 -8.61 -49.19 41.54
N ASN A 80 -8.59 -49.18 40.20
CA ASN A 80 -7.78 -50.12 39.44
C ASN A 80 -6.34 -49.59 39.43
N ILE A 81 -5.55 -50.03 40.41
CA ILE A 81 -4.12 -49.73 40.51
C ILE A 81 -3.41 -50.69 39.55
N ASN A 82 -3.35 -50.33 38.26
CA ASN A 82 -2.37 -50.81 37.30
C ASN A 82 -2.54 -50.04 35.98
N GLY A 83 -1.58 -49.17 35.67
CA GLY A 83 -1.50 -48.46 34.38
C GLY A 83 -1.57 -46.94 34.53
N THR A 84 -0.56 -46.26 33.99
CA THR A 84 -0.47 -44.82 33.71
C THR A 84 -1.79 -44.06 33.87
N ALA A 85 -1.86 -43.20 34.90
CA ALA A 85 -3.04 -42.40 35.22
C ALA A 85 -3.44 -41.49 34.05
N LYS A 86 -4.33 -41.99 33.19
CA LYS A 86 -5.06 -41.15 32.23
C LYS A 86 -6.09 -40.37 33.05
N GLN A 87 -5.93 -39.05 33.11
CA GLN A 87 -6.92 -38.17 33.71
C GLN A 87 -8.12 -38.09 32.75
N ASP A 88 -9.25 -38.63 33.18
CA ASP A 88 -10.50 -38.57 32.42
C ASP A 88 -11.07 -37.15 32.45
N VAL A 89 -11.38 -36.60 31.28
CA VAL A 89 -11.90 -35.23 31.14
C VAL A 89 -13.40 -35.26 30.93
N TYR A 90 -14.10 -34.41 31.69
CA TYR A 90 -15.55 -34.27 31.63
C TYR A 90 -15.93 -32.86 31.16
N ILE A 91 -16.94 -32.76 30.30
CA ILE A 91 -17.55 -31.49 29.90
C ILE A 91 -18.90 -31.31 30.60
N LYS A 92 -19.18 -30.10 31.06
CA LYS A 92 -20.46 -29.75 31.68
C LYS A 92 -21.45 -29.33 30.59
N GLY A 93 -22.57 -30.02 30.47
CA GLY A 93 -23.70 -29.65 29.63
C GLY A 93 -24.49 -28.46 30.18
N GLU A 94 -25.37 -27.89 29.38
CA GLU A 94 -26.23 -26.75 29.76
C GLU A 94 -27.20 -27.08 30.90
N ASP A 95 -27.56 -28.35 31.04
CA ASP A 95 -28.34 -28.93 32.14
C ASP A 95 -27.52 -29.15 33.43
N GLY A 96 -26.22 -28.85 33.40
CA GLY A 96 -25.29 -29.07 34.49
C GLY A 96 -24.79 -30.51 34.63
N GLN A 97 -25.18 -31.42 33.72
CA GLN A 97 -24.72 -32.81 33.71
C GLN A 97 -23.30 -32.90 33.12
N TYR A 98 -22.46 -33.76 33.71
CA TYR A 98 -21.09 -33.99 33.23
C TYR A 98 -21.06 -35.18 32.27
N PHE A 99 -20.55 -34.95 31.06
CA PHE A 99 -20.35 -35.97 30.04
C PHE A 99 -18.86 -36.29 29.92
N PRO A 100 -18.44 -37.57 30.03
CA PRO A 100 -17.05 -37.94 29.78
C PRO A 100 -16.74 -37.73 28.30
N LEU A 101 -15.54 -37.22 28.00
CA LEU A 101 -14.99 -37.20 26.65
C LEU A 101 -14.20 -38.48 26.40
N PRO A 102 -14.78 -39.51 25.75
CA PRO A 102 -14.05 -40.73 25.48
C PRO A 102 -12.89 -40.44 24.50
N ASN A 103 -11.74 -41.07 24.76
CA ASN A 103 -10.54 -41.04 23.91
C ASN A 103 -9.82 -39.69 23.79
N LEU A 104 -10.11 -38.72 24.66
CA LEU A 104 -9.38 -37.44 24.74
C LEU A 104 -8.76 -37.29 26.13
N SER A 105 -7.43 -37.21 26.20
CA SER A 105 -6.74 -36.88 27.44
C SER A 105 -6.72 -35.37 27.67
N LEU A 106 -6.58 -34.95 28.94
CA LEU A 106 -6.37 -33.54 29.29
C LEU A 106 -5.20 -32.93 28.50
N ASP A 107 -4.10 -33.67 28.36
CA ASP A 107 -2.92 -33.20 27.60
C ASP A 107 -3.25 -32.91 26.14
N GLN A 108 -4.07 -33.74 25.49
CA GLN A 108 -4.49 -33.52 24.10
C GLN A 108 -5.38 -32.28 23.95
N ILE A 109 -6.24 -32.02 24.95
CA ILE A 109 -7.08 -30.83 24.99
C ILE A 109 -6.22 -29.59 25.21
N LEU A 110 -5.29 -29.63 26.15
CA LEU A 110 -4.36 -28.53 26.40
C LEU A 110 -3.47 -28.25 25.18
N GLU A 111 -2.99 -29.28 24.49
CA GLU A 111 -2.21 -29.14 23.26
C GLU A 111 -3.04 -28.51 22.14
N TYR A 112 -4.28 -28.97 21.94
CA TYR A 112 -5.20 -28.38 20.98
C TYR A 112 -5.55 -26.92 21.29
N LEU A 113 -5.75 -26.59 22.57
CA LEU A 113 -6.03 -25.22 23.02
C LEU A 113 -4.80 -24.32 22.84
N LYS A 114 -3.59 -24.80 23.17
CA LYS A 114 -2.34 -24.08 22.90
C LYS A 114 -2.15 -23.83 21.41
N GLN A 115 -2.33 -24.85 20.56
CA GLN A 115 -2.24 -24.71 19.11
C GLN A 115 -3.25 -23.70 18.56
N LYS A 116 -4.49 -23.71 19.06
CA LYS A 116 -5.50 -22.71 18.67
C LYS A 116 -5.15 -21.31 19.17
N GLN A 117 -4.61 -21.20 20.38
CA GLN A 117 -4.19 -19.93 20.95
C GLN A 117 -3.00 -19.34 20.18
N ASP A 118 -2.01 -20.15 19.79
CA ASP A 118 -0.87 -19.73 18.95
C ASP A 118 -1.29 -19.29 17.54
N THR A 119 -2.44 -19.79 17.07
CA THR A 119 -3.06 -19.38 15.79
C THR A 119 -3.89 -18.10 15.95
N GLN A 120 -4.38 -17.80 17.16
CA GLN A 120 -5.18 -16.62 17.48
C GLN A 120 -4.38 -15.43 18.04
N VAL A 121 -3.09 -15.57 18.31
CA VAL A 121 -2.24 -14.39 18.57
C VAL A 121 -2.18 -13.60 17.27
N GLU A 122 -2.91 -12.48 17.22
CA GLU A 122 -2.86 -11.48 16.16
C GLU A 122 -1.40 -10.99 16.05
N ARG A 123 -0.60 -11.65 15.20
CA ARG A 123 0.80 -11.27 15.02
C ARG A 123 0.81 -9.93 14.31
N SER A 124 1.54 -8.98 14.90
CA SER A 124 1.80 -7.68 14.29
C SER A 124 2.32 -7.92 12.85
N PRO A 125 1.82 -7.17 11.85
CA PRO A 125 2.31 -7.29 10.48
C PRO A 125 3.84 -7.16 10.43
N ALA A 126 4.49 -7.94 9.56
CA ALA A 126 5.95 -7.89 9.43
C ALA A 126 6.46 -6.50 9.00
N TYR A 127 5.65 -5.75 8.26
CA TYR A 127 5.93 -4.39 7.85
C TYR A 127 4.66 -3.53 7.71
N ALA A 128 4.86 -2.21 7.66
CA ALA A 128 3.86 -1.24 7.24
C ALA A 128 4.52 -0.10 6.44
N VAL A 129 3.89 0.35 5.36
CA VAL A 129 4.33 1.55 4.62
C VAL A 129 3.68 2.77 5.27
N SER A 130 4.48 3.53 6.03
CA SER A 130 4.00 4.65 6.85
C SER A 130 3.59 5.86 6.00
N SER A 131 4.44 6.24 5.04
CA SER A 131 4.17 7.38 4.16
C SER A 131 4.81 7.25 2.78
N ILE A 132 4.20 7.90 1.80
CA ILE A 132 4.81 8.23 0.51
C ILE A 132 4.70 9.72 0.21
N SER A 133 5.83 10.36 -0.11
CA SER A 133 5.87 11.75 -0.54
C SER A 133 6.49 11.84 -1.93
N LEU A 134 5.83 12.54 -2.83
CA LEU A 134 6.30 12.80 -4.18
C LEU A 134 6.52 14.30 -4.37
N ASP A 135 7.71 14.70 -4.80
CA ASP A 135 8.00 16.07 -5.26
C ASP A 135 8.51 15.98 -6.69
N GLY A 136 8.07 16.85 -7.58
CA GLY A 136 8.56 16.78 -8.94
C GLY A 136 8.14 17.89 -9.88
N THR A 137 8.59 17.72 -11.11
CA THR A 137 8.38 18.68 -12.19
C THR A 137 8.06 17.96 -13.49
N ILE A 138 7.19 18.58 -14.29
CA ILE A 138 6.91 18.10 -15.64
C ILE A 138 7.98 18.64 -16.60
N LYS A 139 8.62 17.74 -17.32
CA LYS A 139 9.56 18.02 -18.41
C LYS A 139 9.02 17.37 -19.67
N GLU A 140 8.63 18.20 -20.65
CA GLU A 140 8.10 17.75 -21.94
C GLU A 140 6.89 16.81 -21.77
N ASP A 141 7.07 15.52 -22.04
CA ASP A 141 6.07 14.45 -21.97
C ASP A 141 6.20 13.54 -20.73
N ARG A 142 7.06 13.93 -19.77
CA ARG A 142 7.38 13.13 -18.58
C ARG A 142 7.26 13.94 -17.29
N ALA A 143 6.86 13.28 -16.23
CA ALA A 143 7.06 13.75 -14.86
C ALA A 143 8.37 13.17 -14.34
N VAL A 144 9.25 14.03 -13.80
CA VAL A 144 10.40 13.59 -12.99
C VAL A 144 10.05 13.83 -11.53
N LEU A 145 9.98 12.75 -10.76
CA LEU A 145 9.53 12.76 -9.37
C LEU A 145 10.63 12.23 -8.46
N ASP A 146 10.91 12.96 -7.39
CA ASP A 146 11.62 12.46 -6.21
C ASP A 146 10.59 11.87 -5.24
N VAL A 147 10.69 10.57 -5.01
CA VAL A 147 9.77 9.76 -4.22
C VAL A 147 10.47 9.33 -2.94
N ARG A 148 9.88 9.68 -1.80
CA ARG A 148 10.31 9.26 -0.47
C ARG A 148 9.30 8.31 0.12
N ILE A 149 9.70 7.06 0.34
CA ILE A 149 8.88 6.02 0.94
C ILE A 149 9.44 5.70 2.32
N VAL A 150 8.60 5.75 3.34
CA VAL A 150 8.96 5.37 4.71
C VAL A 150 8.28 4.06 5.05
N VAL A 151 9.07 3.05 5.42
CA VAL A 151 8.62 1.70 5.77
C VAL A 151 9.03 1.40 7.20
N LEU A 152 8.11 0.85 7.98
CA LEU A 152 8.36 0.32 9.32
C LEU A 152 8.47 -1.20 9.22
N ILE A 153 9.58 -1.74 9.68
CA ILE A 153 9.83 -3.20 9.75
C ILE A 153 9.82 -3.62 11.22
N ASN A 154 9.05 -4.65 11.55
CA ASN A 154 8.93 -5.17 12.91
C ASN A 154 9.88 -6.35 13.19
N GLU A 155 10.37 -7.01 12.14
CA GLU A 155 11.26 -8.17 12.20
C GLU A 155 12.73 -7.76 12.13
N GLU A 156 13.56 -8.26 13.04
CA GLU A 156 14.97 -7.84 13.12
C GLU A 156 15.87 -8.61 12.14
N LYS A 157 15.69 -9.93 12.05
CA LYS A 157 16.66 -10.82 11.39
C LYS A 157 16.25 -11.28 10.00
N GLN A 158 15.00 -11.05 9.61
CA GLN A 158 14.46 -11.55 8.34
C GLN A 158 14.48 -10.48 7.26
N TRP A 159 14.78 -10.91 6.03
CA TRP A 159 14.55 -10.08 4.84
C TRP A 159 13.06 -10.05 4.55
N ILE A 160 12.48 -8.86 4.58
CA ILE A 160 11.07 -8.62 4.31
C ILE A 160 10.93 -8.02 2.92
N ARG A 161 10.08 -8.66 2.11
CA ARG A 161 9.73 -8.20 0.76
C ARG A 161 8.58 -7.22 0.85
N VAL A 162 8.81 -6.00 0.38
CA VAL A 162 7.83 -4.91 0.39
C VAL A 162 7.52 -4.49 -1.05
N PRO A 163 6.26 -4.60 -1.51
CA PRO A 163 5.84 -4.08 -2.79
C PRO A 163 5.74 -2.55 -2.74
N ILE A 164 6.68 -1.87 -3.40
CA ILE A 164 6.69 -0.42 -3.51
C ILE A 164 5.84 0.08 -4.69
N LYS A 165 5.34 -0.82 -5.54
CA LYS A 165 4.47 -0.52 -6.69
C LYS A 165 5.18 0.31 -7.75
N LEU A 166 4.83 1.58 -7.95
CA LEU A 166 5.44 2.52 -8.91
C LEU A 166 5.57 1.97 -10.33
N ASN A 167 4.55 1.23 -10.78
CA ASN A 167 4.60 0.38 -11.97
C ASN A 167 4.84 1.16 -13.27
N GLU A 168 4.33 2.38 -13.34
CA GLU A 168 4.39 3.27 -14.51
C GLU A 168 5.70 4.06 -14.59
N SER A 169 6.63 3.81 -13.66
CA SER A 169 7.85 4.59 -13.50
C SER A 169 9.12 3.87 -13.94
N ILE A 170 10.12 4.65 -14.33
CA ILE A 170 11.49 4.20 -14.57
C ILE A 170 12.39 4.79 -13.49
N PHE A 171 13.17 3.95 -12.83
CA PHE A 171 14.08 4.40 -11.77
C PHE A 171 15.34 5.03 -12.38
N LEU A 172 15.61 6.27 -11.99
CA LEU A 172 16.78 7.05 -12.43
C LEU A 172 17.87 7.02 -11.37
N LYS A 173 17.50 7.12 -10.09
CA LYS A 173 18.40 7.12 -8.95
C LYS A 173 17.72 6.46 -7.75
N THR A 174 18.50 5.79 -6.92
CA THR A 174 18.03 5.19 -5.68
C THR A 174 19.00 5.51 -4.55
N SER A 175 18.47 5.71 -3.34
CA SER A 175 19.25 5.87 -2.12
C SER A 175 18.43 5.42 -0.93
N TYR A 176 19.11 4.97 0.11
CA TYR A 176 18.49 4.35 1.27
C TYR A 176 19.10 4.91 2.56
N LYS A 177 18.26 5.07 3.58
CA LYS A 177 18.63 5.46 4.94
C LYS A 177 17.81 4.67 5.95
N GLY A 178 18.44 4.09 6.96
CA GLY A 178 17.75 3.34 8.02
C GLY A 178 18.74 2.56 8.89
N GLU A 179 18.24 1.95 9.96
CA GLU A 179 19.05 1.20 10.94
C GLU A 179 19.45 -0.20 10.45
N GLY A 180 18.89 -0.66 9.33
CA GLY A 180 19.21 -1.95 8.73
C GLY A 180 19.68 -1.86 7.29
N GLU A 181 19.42 -2.90 6.50
CA GLU A 181 19.84 -3.01 5.10
C GLU A 181 18.66 -2.94 4.13
N SER A 182 18.94 -2.61 2.87
CA SER A 182 17.94 -2.69 1.80
C SER A 182 18.53 -3.14 0.48
N SER A 183 17.72 -3.77 -0.36
CA SER A 183 18.14 -4.26 -1.67
C SER A 183 16.98 -4.24 -2.68
N PRO A 184 17.21 -3.85 -3.95
CA PRO A 184 16.18 -3.93 -4.99
C PRO A 184 15.68 -5.37 -5.20
N GLY A 185 14.36 -5.57 -5.24
CA GLY A 185 13.73 -6.89 -5.42
C GLY A 185 13.28 -7.20 -6.85
N GLY A 186 13.49 -6.27 -7.79
CA GLY A 186 13.07 -6.39 -9.19
C GLY A 186 11.62 -5.96 -9.43
N PHE A 187 11.13 -6.23 -10.65
CA PHE A 187 9.77 -5.90 -11.08
C PHE A 187 8.94 -7.16 -11.26
N ASN A 188 7.73 -7.15 -10.69
CA ASN A 188 6.72 -8.18 -10.88
C ASN A 188 5.47 -7.55 -11.52
N ARG A 189 4.88 -8.21 -12.53
CA ARG A 189 3.74 -7.66 -13.28
C ARG A 189 2.49 -7.43 -12.42
N THR A 190 2.30 -8.22 -11.37
CA THR A 190 1.13 -8.14 -10.49
C THR A 190 1.40 -7.24 -9.29
N GLU A 191 2.59 -7.33 -8.71
CA GLU A 191 2.92 -6.65 -7.46
C GLU A 191 3.66 -5.32 -7.67
N GLY A 192 4.13 -5.04 -8.88
CA GLY A 192 4.93 -3.86 -9.20
C GLY A 192 6.40 -4.02 -8.86
N TYR A 193 7.08 -2.90 -8.65
CA TYR A 193 8.43 -2.91 -8.10
C TYR A 193 8.43 -3.39 -6.65
N LEU A 194 9.45 -4.17 -6.33
CA LEU A 194 9.64 -4.80 -5.03
C LEU A 194 10.94 -4.31 -4.43
N TRP A 195 10.96 -4.19 -3.12
CA TRP A 195 12.16 -3.85 -2.37
C TRP A 195 12.30 -4.76 -1.16
N TRP A 196 13.52 -5.18 -0.88
CA TRP A 196 13.85 -5.97 0.29
C TRP A 196 14.41 -5.06 1.37
N PHE A 197 13.94 -5.27 2.60
CA PHE A 197 14.45 -4.60 3.79
C PHE A 197 14.81 -5.66 4.84
N GLN A 198 15.86 -5.41 5.60
CA GLN A 198 16.23 -6.23 6.76
C GLN A 198 16.62 -5.30 7.91
N GLY A 199 16.31 -5.71 9.14
CA GLY A 199 16.51 -4.91 10.33
C GLY A 199 15.17 -4.34 10.81
N LYS A 200 15.00 -4.31 12.13
CA LYS A 200 13.82 -3.72 12.75
C LYS A 200 13.98 -2.21 12.77
N GLY A 201 12.89 -1.48 12.57
CA GLY A 201 12.86 -0.02 12.72
C GLY A 201 12.33 0.70 11.49
N THR A 202 12.78 1.94 11.31
CA THR A 202 12.34 2.81 10.22
C THR A 202 13.33 2.78 9.06
N HIS A 203 12.82 2.51 7.87
CA HIS A 203 13.55 2.47 6.62
C HIS A 203 13.01 3.56 5.69
N GLU A 204 13.91 4.36 5.15
CA GLU A 204 13.59 5.42 4.20
C GLU A 204 14.23 5.10 2.84
N LEU A 205 13.38 4.91 1.84
CA LEU A 205 13.77 4.69 0.46
C LEU A 205 13.49 5.96 -0.34
N ASN A 206 14.55 6.53 -0.91
CA ASN A 206 14.48 7.73 -1.74
C ASN A 206 14.80 7.35 -3.19
N LEU A 207 13.86 7.59 -4.09
CA LEU A 207 13.93 7.23 -5.51
C LEU A 207 13.74 8.48 -6.35
N THR A 208 14.57 8.69 -7.36
CA THR A 208 14.23 9.61 -8.46
C THR A 208 13.68 8.77 -9.60
N VAL A 209 12.46 9.06 -10.04
CA VAL A 209 11.75 8.29 -11.06
C VAL A 209 11.25 9.17 -12.21
N SER A 210 11.15 8.59 -13.40
CA SER A 210 10.48 9.22 -14.55
C SER A 210 9.21 8.48 -14.89
N VAL A 211 8.09 9.21 -15.02
CA VAL A 211 6.78 8.68 -15.38
C VAL A 211 6.33 9.32 -16.68
N SER A 212 5.92 8.53 -17.66
CA SER A 212 5.38 9.04 -18.93
C SER A 212 3.97 9.61 -18.72
N LEU A 213 3.71 10.78 -19.30
CA LEU A 213 2.39 11.37 -19.30
C LEU A 213 1.52 10.78 -20.41
N LYS A 214 0.27 10.46 -20.08
CA LYS A 214 -0.73 10.15 -21.10
C LYS A 214 -1.20 11.46 -21.72
N GLN A 215 -1.07 11.57 -23.04
CA GLN A 215 -1.54 12.73 -23.80
C GLN A 215 -2.94 12.43 -24.33
N GLN A 216 -3.93 13.18 -23.86
CA GLN A 216 -5.32 13.12 -24.34
C GLN A 216 -5.74 14.55 -24.68
N LEU A 217 -5.25 15.08 -25.82
CA LEU A 217 -5.43 16.50 -26.17
C LEU A 217 -6.90 16.94 -26.02
N PRO A 218 -7.15 18.07 -25.35
CA PRO A 218 -6.19 19.07 -24.85
C PRO A 218 -5.55 18.74 -23.47
N SER A 219 -5.92 17.63 -22.85
CA SER A 219 -5.51 17.24 -21.50
C SER A 219 -4.22 16.42 -21.46
N ARG A 220 -3.53 16.52 -20.33
CA ARG A 220 -2.42 15.63 -19.93
C ARG A 220 -2.79 14.92 -18.65
N ARG A 221 -2.33 13.67 -18.51
CA ARG A 221 -2.66 12.83 -17.36
C ARG A 221 -1.42 12.12 -16.83
N LEU A 222 -1.17 12.26 -15.53
CA LEU A 222 -0.18 11.52 -14.78
C LEU A 222 -0.89 10.41 -14.01
N GLN A 223 -0.48 9.16 -14.27
CA GLN A 223 -0.96 8.00 -13.54
C GLN A 223 0.22 7.23 -12.96
N LEU A 224 0.11 6.88 -11.67
CA LEU A 224 1.13 6.14 -10.97
C LEU A 224 0.50 5.33 -9.83
N VAL A 225 0.70 4.01 -9.82
CA VAL A 225 0.27 3.14 -8.73
C VAL A 225 1.22 3.32 -7.54
N LEU A 226 0.65 3.55 -6.37
CA LEU A 226 1.35 3.80 -5.12
C LEU A 226 1.20 2.61 -4.16
N PRO A 227 2.17 2.38 -3.25
CA PRO A 227 1.99 1.42 -2.18
C PRO A 227 0.88 1.89 -1.22
N GLN A 228 0.13 0.95 -0.64
CA GLN A 228 -0.87 1.26 0.38
C GLN A 228 -0.18 1.87 1.59
N THR A 229 -0.60 3.07 1.98
CA THR A 229 0.05 3.83 3.05
C THR A 229 -0.94 4.67 3.83
N ALA A 230 -0.57 5.04 5.07
CA ALA A 230 -1.39 5.90 5.91
C ALA A 230 -1.37 7.36 5.44
N VAL A 231 -0.24 7.83 4.90
CA VAL A 231 -0.07 9.23 4.46
C VAL A 231 0.51 9.27 3.05
N SER A 232 -0.14 9.97 2.15
CA SER A 232 0.36 10.19 0.79
C SER A 232 0.19 11.65 0.35
N ASN A 233 1.23 12.20 -0.26
CA ASN A 233 1.22 13.57 -0.76
C ASN A 233 2.02 13.72 -2.07
N LEU A 234 1.59 14.65 -2.91
CA LEU A 234 2.27 15.05 -4.14
C LEU A 234 2.46 16.57 -4.13
N LYS A 235 3.64 17.01 -4.56
CA LYS A 235 3.93 18.38 -4.94
C LYS A 235 4.47 18.36 -6.37
N LEU A 236 3.76 18.98 -7.30
CA LEU A 236 4.07 18.91 -8.73
C LEU A 236 4.14 20.31 -9.34
N THR A 237 5.24 20.60 -10.00
CA THR A 237 5.40 21.82 -10.81
C THR A 237 5.04 21.54 -12.26
N ILE A 238 4.01 22.22 -12.76
CA ILE A 238 3.52 22.11 -14.14
C ILE A 238 3.96 23.36 -14.92
N PRO A 239 4.55 23.23 -16.12
CA PRO A 239 5.01 24.34 -16.97
C PRO A 239 3.83 24.98 -17.72
N LEU A 240 2.81 25.41 -16.97
CA LEU A 240 1.65 26.16 -17.44
C LEU A 240 1.25 27.15 -16.33
N PRO A 241 0.94 28.43 -16.65
CA PRO A 241 0.56 29.43 -15.65
C PRO A 241 -0.73 29.08 -14.92
N GLN A 242 -1.75 28.66 -15.69
CA GLN A 242 -3.05 28.29 -15.19
C GLN A 242 -3.49 26.95 -15.76
N VAL A 243 -3.94 26.06 -14.88
CA VAL A 243 -4.41 24.73 -15.23
C VAL A 243 -5.75 24.45 -14.57
N SER A 244 -6.66 23.80 -15.28
CA SER A 244 -7.83 23.14 -14.70
C SER A 244 -7.43 21.72 -14.33
N LEU A 245 -7.80 21.26 -13.14
CA LEU A 245 -7.42 19.94 -12.61
C LEU A 245 -8.65 19.03 -12.54
N GLU A 246 -8.46 17.76 -12.86
CA GLU A 246 -9.39 16.69 -12.53
C GLU A 246 -8.67 15.72 -11.59
N VAL A 247 -9.27 15.49 -10.42
CA VAL A 247 -8.71 14.65 -9.36
C VAL A 247 -9.77 13.67 -8.84
N PRO A 248 -9.37 12.47 -8.36
CA PRO A 248 -10.28 11.53 -7.73
C PRO A 248 -10.97 12.09 -6.48
N THR A 249 -12.15 11.56 -6.17
CA THR A 249 -12.87 11.86 -4.93
C THR A 249 -12.03 11.47 -3.70
N GLY A 250 -12.02 12.31 -2.67
CA GLY A 250 -11.29 12.05 -1.43
C GLY A 250 -9.86 12.59 -1.40
N VAL A 251 -9.39 13.16 -2.51
CA VAL A 251 -8.09 13.84 -2.59
C VAL A 251 -8.27 15.32 -2.32
N ALA A 252 -7.51 15.86 -1.35
CA ALA A 252 -7.44 17.30 -1.13
C ALA A 252 -6.43 17.91 -2.11
N VAL A 253 -6.81 18.98 -2.82
CA VAL A 253 -5.95 19.63 -3.81
C VAL A 253 -5.83 21.13 -3.55
N SER A 254 -4.62 21.65 -3.72
CA SER A 254 -4.28 23.06 -3.74
C SER A 254 -3.53 23.37 -5.03
N LYS A 255 -3.83 24.52 -5.63
CA LYS A 255 -3.21 24.99 -6.87
C LYS A 255 -2.81 26.45 -6.72
N LYS A 256 -1.59 26.78 -7.11
CA LYS A 256 -1.07 28.15 -7.07
C LYS A 256 -0.21 28.43 -8.30
N ALA A 257 -0.47 29.53 -9.01
CA ALA A 257 0.48 30.04 -9.99
C ALA A 257 1.75 30.52 -9.26
N ILE A 258 2.92 30.02 -9.68
CA ILE A 258 4.20 30.38 -9.08
C ILE A 258 5.01 31.33 -9.96
N SER A 259 4.75 31.33 -11.28
CA SER A 259 5.27 32.30 -12.24
C SER A 259 4.30 32.43 -13.44
N ASN A 260 4.65 33.26 -14.42
CA ASN A 260 3.88 33.41 -15.65
C ASN A 260 3.90 32.15 -16.54
N ASP A 261 4.77 31.18 -16.24
CA ASP A 261 4.94 29.97 -17.05
C ASP A 261 4.74 28.69 -16.23
N GLN A 262 4.46 28.80 -14.92
CA GLN A 262 4.45 27.65 -14.03
C GLN A 262 3.38 27.75 -12.94
N SER A 263 2.80 26.60 -12.63
CA SER A 263 1.88 26.38 -11.53
C SER A 263 2.37 25.25 -10.63
N LEU A 264 2.12 25.41 -9.34
CA LEU A 264 2.34 24.40 -8.32
C LEU A 264 1.01 23.74 -7.97
N VAL A 265 0.99 22.41 -8.00
CA VAL A 265 -0.12 21.59 -7.57
C VAL A 265 0.33 20.79 -6.36
N GLU A 266 -0.43 20.88 -5.27
CA GLU A 266 -0.23 20.10 -4.06
C GLU A 266 -1.45 19.22 -3.83
N MET A 267 -1.24 17.92 -3.61
CA MET A 267 -2.30 16.94 -3.38
C MET A 267 -2.00 16.12 -2.14
N PHE A 268 -3.04 15.77 -1.39
CA PHE A 268 -2.96 14.97 -0.17
C PHE A 268 -4.04 13.88 -0.16
N GLY A 269 -3.70 12.70 0.37
CA GLY A 269 -4.63 11.57 0.44
C GLY A 269 -4.82 10.84 -0.89
N LEU A 270 -3.72 10.59 -1.61
CA LEU A 270 -3.69 9.98 -2.95
C LEU A 270 -4.20 8.53 -3.01
N GLY A 271 -4.37 7.83 -1.88
CA GLY A 271 -4.72 6.41 -1.87
C GLY A 271 -3.62 5.52 -2.46
N ASP A 272 -4.03 4.47 -3.18
CA ASP A 272 -3.17 3.48 -3.85
C ASP A 272 -2.88 3.84 -5.32
N GLN A 273 -3.45 4.93 -5.84
CA GLN A 273 -3.25 5.38 -7.20
C GLN A 273 -3.26 6.90 -7.29
N LEU A 274 -2.14 7.47 -7.70
CA LEU A 274 -2.11 8.85 -8.18
C LEU A 274 -2.72 8.89 -9.58
N ASP A 275 -3.79 9.66 -9.72
CA ASP A 275 -4.44 9.95 -10.99
C ASP A 275 -4.72 11.45 -11.06
N LEU A 276 -3.93 12.17 -11.86
CA LEU A 276 -4.05 13.62 -11.99
C LEU A 276 -4.15 13.95 -13.47
N SER A 277 -5.26 14.56 -13.88
CA SER A 277 -5.40 15.15 -15.21
C SER A 277 -5.42 16.66 -15.12
N TRP A 278 -4.84 17.31 -16.11
CA TRP A 278 -4.88 18.76 -16.23
C TRP A 278 -4.97 19.23 -17.67
N GLN A 279 -5.56 20.40 -17.85
CA GLN A 279 -5.65 21.11 -19.12
C GLN A 279 -5.30 22.59 -18.93
N PRO A 280 -4.71 23.26 -19.93
CA PRO A 280 -4.48 24.70 -19.86
C PRO A 280 -5.82 25.45 -19.80
N ILE A 281 -5.86 26.53 -19.02
CA ILE A 281 -6.95 27.51 -19.08
C ILE A 281 -6.49 28.61 -20.04
N PRO A 282 -7.25 28.95 -21.10
CA PRO A 282 -6.91 30.07 -21.97
C PRO A 282 -6.82 31.37 -21.18
N ASP A 283 -5.83 32.21 -21.49
CA ASP A 283 -5.81 33.59 -21.01
C ASP A 283 -6.99 34.34 -21.67
N GLU A 284 -7.83 35.01 -20.86
CA GLU A 284 -8.91 35.89 -21.34
C GLU A 284 -8.39 37.18 -21.98
#